data_AF-A0AAV5SRG7-F1
#
_entry.id   AF-A0AAV5SRG7-F1
#
_cell.length_a   1.000
_cell.length_b   1.000
_cell.length_c   1.000
_cell.angle_alpha   90.00
_cell.angle_beta   90.00
_cell.angle_gamma   90.00
#
_symmetry.space_group_name_H-M   'P 1'
#
loop_
_entity.id
_entity.type
_entity.pdbx_description
1 polymer ?
#
loop_
_entity_poly.entity_id
_entity_poly.type
_entity_poly.pdbx_seq_one_letter_code
_entity_poly.pdbx_strand_id
1 'polypeptide(L)'
;KSLDISNLPSDIIRKIIRVGQESIDNMRMISPRWNQIALEHLNVSHHLPVIKMFSIREILPARFGWSLYIRIPRHYSTYFGVDRWDIITEFSDGEPIEFVKRISHWPKRLKTRISRLFARCSRIERFYVDNIFNFEVIRRRMDYIIIHELRFLDLKSLD
;
A
#
# COMPACT_ATOMS: atom_id res chain seq x y z
N LYS A 1 18.54 -37.92 -4.18
CA LYS A 1 18.51 -36.57 -4.80
C LYS A 1 17.90 -35.62 -3.79
N SER A 2 18.63 -34.58 -3.37
CA SER A 2 18.09 -33.57 -2.45
C SER A 2 17.14 -32.63 -3.22
N LEU A 3 15.99 -32.32 -2.65
CA LEU A 3 15.05 -31.36 -3.22
C LEU A 3 15.53 -29.96 -2.82
N ASP A 4 15.99 -29.18 -3.78
CA ASP A 4 16.38 -27.79 -3.58
C ASP A 4 15.24 -26.85 -3.98
N ILE A 5 14.89 -25.94 -3.07
CA ILE A 5 13.85 -24.91 -3.26
C ILE A 5 14.16 -23.99 -4.46
N SER A 6 15.43 -23.84 -4.81
CA SER A 6 15.87 -23.03 -5.97
C SER A 6 15.46 -23.64 -7.32
N ASN A 7 15.24 -24.97 -7.34
CA ASN A 7 15.00 -25.77 -8.54
C ASN A 7 13.52 -26.19 -8.71
N LEU A 8 12.62 -25.63 -7.90
CA LEU A 8 11.19 -25.88 -8.05
C LEU A 8 10.67 -25.45 -9.44
N PRO A 9 9.68 -26.15 -9.99
CA PRO A 9 8.95 -25.69 -11.18
C PRO A 9 8.33 -24.30 -10.98
N SER A 10 8.26 -23.50 -12.04
CA SER A 10 7.86 -22.08 -11.95
C SER A 10 6.42 -21.91 -11.47
N ASP A 11 5.52 -22.83 -11.82
CA ASP A 11 4.13 -22.84 -11.36
C ASP A 11 4.02 -23.07 -9.84
N ILE A 12 4.87 -23.93 -9.27
CA ILE A 12 4.97 -24.13 -7.83
C ILE A 12 5.48 -22.86 -7.14
N ILE A 13 6.52 -22.22 -7.67
CA ILE A 13 7.04 -20.95 -7.14
C ILE A 13 5.94 -19.86 -7.16
N ARG A 14 5.17 -19.76 -8.24
CA ARG A 14 4.03 -18.80 -8.33
C ARG A 14 2.97 -19.07 -7.27
N LYS A 15 2.63 -20.34 -7.02
CA LYS A 15 1.68 -20.71 -5.95
C LYS A 15 2.22 -20.30 -4.58
N ILE A 16 3.50 -20.55 -4.30
CA ILE A 16 4.14 -20.14 -3.04
C ILE A 16 4.13 -18.62 -2.89
N ILE A 17 4.50 -17.87 -3.93
CA ILE A 17 4.50 -16.40 -3.91
C ILE A 17 3.10 -15.85 -3.64
N ARG A 18 2.07 -16.43 -4.26
CA ARG A 18 0.68 -16.01 -4.06
C ARG A 18 0.21 -16.26 -2.64
N VAL A 19 0.59 -17.39 -2.03
CA VAL A 19 0.21 -17.73 -0.66
C VAL A 19 1.01 -16.93 0.37
N GLY A 20 2.29 -16.67 0.12
CA GLY A 20 3.20 -15.95 1.04
C GLY A 20 3.46 -14.51 0.63
N GLN A 21 2.51 -13.85 -0.02
CA GLN A 21 2.69 -12.53 -0.66
C GLN A 21 3.27 -11.48 0.29
N GLU A 22 3.00 -11.59 1.60
CA GLU A 22 3.51 -10.72 2.65
C GLU A 22 5.04 -10.74 2.74
N SER A 23 5.65 -11.88 2.38
CA SER A 23 7.09 -12.13 2.43
C SER A 23 7.74 -12.06 1.04
N ILE A 24 7.09 -11.44 0.04
CA ILE A 24 7.60 -11.44 -1.33
C ILE A 24 9.00 -10.85 -1.46
N ASP A 25 9.35 -9.85 -0.67
CA ASP A 25 10.69 -9.26 -0.68
C ASP A 25 11.76 -10.26 -0.19
N ASN A 26 11.43 -11.14 0.77
CA ASN A 26 12.32 -12.22 1.22
C ASN A 26 12.44 -13.31 0.16
N MET A 27 11.32 -13.68 -0.48
CA MET A 27 11.29 -14.69 -1.55
C MET A 27 12.16 -14.27 -2.75
N ARG A 28 12.20 -12.98 -3.07
CA ARG A 28 13.06 -12.43 -4.13
C ARG A 28 14.56 -12.64 -3.86
N MET A 29 14.96 -12.82 -2.61
CA MET A 29 16.36 -13.04 -2.25
C MET A 29 16.80 -14.51 -2.36
N ILE A 30 15.89 -15.44 -2.61
CA ILE A 30 16.20 -16.89 -2.67
C ILE A 30 17.09 -17.21 -3.87
N SER A 31 16.73 -16.74 -5.07
CA SER A 31 17.55 -16.89 -6.29
C SER A 31 17.10 -15.91 -7.39
N PRO A 32 17.91 -15.69 -8.43
CA PRO A 32 17.52 -14.84 -9.56
C PRO A 32 16.19 -15.26 -10.21
N ARG A 33 15.92 -16.57 -10.28
CA ARG A 33 14.67 -17.12 -10.81
C ARG A 33 13.47 -16.75 -9.95
N TRP A 34 13.60 -16.85 -8.63
CA TRP A 34 12.55 -16.42 -7.69
C TRP A 34 12.28 -14.92 -7.80
N ASN A 35 13.33 -14.10 -7.92
CA ASN A 35 13.17 -12.67 -8.15
C ASN A 35 12.40 -12.37 -9.44
N GLN A 36 12.73 -13.03 -10.56
CA GLN A 36 12.02 -12.85 -11.81
C GLN A 36 10.53 -13.19 -11.69
N ILE A 37 10.19 -14.35 -11.12
CA ILE A 37 8.79 -14.78 -10.97
C ILE A 37 8.02 -13.85 -10.02
N ALA A 38 8.65 -13.36 -8.96
CA ALA A 38 8.05 -12.37 -8.08
C ALA A 38 7.78 -11.04 -8.78
N LEU A 39 8.69 -10.57 -9.65
CA LEU A 39 8.45 -9.38 -10.46
C LEU A 39 7.32 -9.59 -11.48
N GLU A 40 7.27 -10.75 -12.13
CA GLU A 40 6.13 -11.14 -12.99
C GLU A 40 4.82 -11.10 -12.21
N HIS A 41 4.80 -11.64 -10.99
CA HIS A 41 3.62 -11.63 -10.13
C HIS A 41 3.18 -10.21 -9.75
N LEU A 42 4.13 -9.33 -9.39
CA LEU A 42 3.84 -7.94 -9.02
C LEU A 42 3.33 -7.10 -10.19
N ASN A 43 3.67 -7.46 -11.43
CA ASN A 43 3.16 -6.79 -12.62
C ASN A 43 1.71 -7.17 -12.96
N VAL A 44 1.16 -8.23 -12.34
CA VAL A 44 -0.21 -8.69 -12.58
C VAL A 44 -1.13 -8.14 -11.50
N SER A 45 -1.78 -7.01 -11.81
CA SER A 45 -2.54 -6.22 -10.85
C SER A 45 -3.62 -6.99 -10.09
N HIS A 46 -4.33 -7.95 -10.69
CA HIS A 46 -5.44 -8.66 -10.03
C HIS A 46 -5.02 -9.61 -8.89
N HIS A 47 -3.72 -9.88 -8.73
CA HIS A 47 -3.19 -10.65 -7.60
C HIS A 47 -2.72 -9.77 -6.44
N LEU A 48 -2.72 -8.44 -6.59
CA LEU A 48 -2.26 -7.53 -5.56
C LEU A 48 -3.36 -7.25 -4.53
N PRO A 49 -3.02 -7.09 -3.24
CA PRO A 49 -3.97 -6.76 -2.21
C PRO A 49 -4.69 -5.44 -2.50
N VAL A 50 -5.91 -5.35 -1.97
CA VAL A 50 -6.74 -4.16 -2.08
C VAL A 50 -6.51 -3.26 -0.86
N ILE A 51 -6.31 -1.96 -1.10
CA ILE A 51 -6.35 -0.97 -0.02
C ILE A 51 -7.80 -0.57 0.21
N LYS A 52 -8.31 -0.81 1.42
CA LYS A 52 -9.73 -0.58 1.76
C LYS A 52 -10.05 0.90 1.95
N MET A 53 -9.07 1.66 2.43
CA MET A 53 -9.15 3.10 2.54
C MET A 53 -7.74 3.69 2.50
N PHE A 54 -7.58 4.80 1.79
CA PHE A 54 -6.43 5.68 1.94
C PHE A 54 -6.95 7.09 2.16
N SER A 55 -6.37 7.82 3.11
CA SER A 55 -6.76 9.21 3.35
C SER A 55 -5.58 10.07 3.71
N ILE A 56 -5.66 11.34 3.32
CA ILE A 56 -4.65 12.34 3.61
C ILE A 56 -5.36 13.54 4.17
N ARG A 57 -5.02 13.85 5.41
CA ARG A 57 -5.64 14.93 6.13
C ARG A 57 -4.62 15.96 6.55
N GLU A 58 -5.00 17.22 6.46
CA GLU A 58 -4.19 18.30 6.98
C GLU A 58 -4.44 18.42 8.49
N ILE A 59 -3.38 18.53 9.28
CA ILE A 59 -3.51 18.75 10.72
C ILE A 59 -3.68 20.24 10.91
N LEU A 60 -4.87 20.67 11.33
CA LEU A 60 -5.15 22.08 11.52
C LEU A 60 -4.58 22.62 12.84
N PRO A 61 -4.07 23.87 12.83
CA PRO A 61 -3.74 24.70 11.67
C PRO A 61 -2.61 24.09 10.80
N ALA A 62 -2.72 24.28 9.48
CA ALA A 62 -1.86 23.77 8.38
C ALA A 62 -0.36 23.59 8.69
N ARG A 63 0.21 24.47 9.51
CA ARG A 63 1.60 24.42 9.98
C ARG A 63 1.96 23.15 10.78
N PHE A 64 0.98 22.39 11.27
CA PHE A 64 1.22 21.17 12.03
C PHE A 64 1.43 19.93 11.15
N GLY A 65 1.24 20.07 9.83
CA GLY A 65 1.58 19.07 8.84
C GLY A 65 0.38 18.22 8.41
N TRP A 66 0.61 16.93 8.15
CA TRP A 66 -0.38 16.02 7.58
C TRP A 66 -0.46 14.71 8.36
N SER A 67 -1.61 14.05 8.24
CA SER A 67 -1.83 12.67 8.67
C SER A 67 -2.19 11.82 7.46
N LEU A 68 -1.42 10.74 7.26
CA LEU A 68 -1.73 9.69 6.32
C LEU A 68 -2.49 8.58 7.04
N TYR A 69 -3.63 8.18 6.51
CA TYR A 69 -4.41 7.05 7.01
C TYR A 69 -4.44 5.97 5.94
N ILE A 70 -4.31 4.73 6.37
CA ILE A 70 -4.48 3.57 5.50
C ILE A 70 -5.23 2.47 6.25
N ARG A 71 -6.25 1.91 5.60
CA ARG A 71 -6.99 0.77 6.10
C ARG A 71 -6.72 -0.47 5.24
N ILE A 72 -6.14 -1.50 5.83
CA ILE A 72 -5.71 -2.75 5.18
C ILE A 72 -5.87 -3.94 6.14
N PRO A 73 -5.98 -5.19 5.65
CA PRO A 73 -5.86 -6.37 6.51
C PRO A 73 -4.53 -6.39 7.28
N ARG A 74 -4.56 -6.77 8.57
CA ARG A 74 -3.40 -6.72 9.48
C ARG A 74 -2.15 -7.42 8.93
N HIS A 75 -2.33 -8.58 8.30
CA HIS A 75 -1.23 -9.40 7.78
C HIS A 75 -0.44 -8.71 6.64
N TYR A 76 -1.03 -7.73 5.94
CA TYR A 76 -0.33 -6.95 4.92
C TYR A 76 0.43 -5.72 5.45
N SER A 77 0.45 -5.48 6.77
CA SER A 77 1.12 -4.29 7.34
C SER A 77 2.61 -4.20 6.97
N THR A 78 3.36 -5.29 7.12
CA THR A 78 4.78 -5.38 6.69
C THR A 78 4.91 -5.27 5.17
N TYR A 79 4.02 -5.92 4.43
CA TYR A 79 4.00 -5.88 2.97
C TYR A 79 3.86 -4.46 2.41
N PHE A 80 2.97 -3.65 2.98
CA PHE A 80 2.85 -2.24 2.62
C PHE A 80 3.89 -1.33 3.30
N GLY A 81 4.65 -1.86 4.27
CA GLY A 81 5.65 -1.12 5.05
C GLY A 81 5.03 -0.06 5.95
N VAL A 82 3.91 -0.42 6.59
CA VAL A 82 3.14 0.40 7.54
C VAL A 82 3.07 -0.25 8.94
N ASP A 83 3.81 -1.33 9.17
CA ASP A 83 4.00 -2.03 10.44
C ASP A 83 4.49 -1.14 11.59
N ARG A 84 5.20 -0.05 11.26
CA ARG A 84 5.69 0.96 12.22
C ARG A 84 4.84 2.24 12.28
N TRP A 85 3.62 2.20 11.76
CA TRP A 85 2.67 3.32 11.87
C TRP A 85 1.85 3.14 13.15
N ASP A 86 1.27 4.22 13.65
CA ASP A 86 0.41 4.14 14.82
C ASP A 86 -0.91 3.46 14.42
N ILE A 87 -1.49 2.65 15.30
CA ILE A 87 -2.80 2.02 15.09
C ILE A 87 -3.87 2.89 15.75
N ILE A 88 -4.90 3.29 15.01
CA ILE A 88 -6.02 4.09 15.56
C ILE A 88 -7.14 3.18 16.04
N THR A 89 -7.48 2.17 15.23
CA THR A 89 -8.67 1.36 15.45
C THR A 89 -8.34 -0.10 15.18
N GLU A 90 -8.40 -0.93 16.23
CA GLU A 90 -8.41 -2.39 16.12
C GLU A 90 -9.87 -2.85 16.16
N PHE A 91 -10.36 -3.38 15.04
CA PHE A 91 -11.65 -4.05 14.98
C PHE A 91 -11.47 -5.54 15.28
N SER A 92 -12.58 -6.29 15.40
CA SER A 92 -12.59 -7.74 15.59
C SER A 92 -11.74 -8.50 14.56
N ASP A 93 -11.37 -9.74 14.89
CA ASP A 93 -10.59 -10.61 14.00
C ASP A 93 -11.15 -10.66 12.58
N GLY A 94 -10.26 -10.42 11.60
CA GLY A 94 -10.58 -10.39 10.17
C GLY A 94 -10.90 -9.01 9.60
N GLU A 95 -11.19 -8.01 10.42
CA GLU A 95 -11.45 -6.66 9.92
C GLU A 95 -10.16 -5.90 9.56
N PRO A 96 -10.19 -5.07 8.49
CA PRO A 96 -9.06 -4.21 8.15
C PRO A 96 -8.74 -3.20 9.26
N ILE A 97 -7.46 -3.13 9.65
CA ILE A 97 -6.94 -2.20 10.66
C ILE A 97 -6.61 -0.86 10.01
N GLU A 98 -6.87 0.21 10.74
CA GLU A 98 -6.48 1.56 10.35
C GLU A 98 -5.15 1.98 10.98
N PHE A 99 -4.18 2.26 10.12
CA PHE A 99 -2.87 2.78 10.47
C PHE A 99 -2.80 4.27 10.16
N VAL A 100 -2.10 5.03 11.00
CA VAL A 100 -1.85 6.45 10.81
C VAL A 100 -0.38 6.81 10.89
N LYS A 101 0.03 7.73 10.03
CA LYS A 101 1.34 8.36 10.10
C LYS A 101 1.23 9.86 10.04
N ARG A 102 1.60 10.50 11.14
CA ARG A 102 1.72 11.96 11.24
C ARG A 102 3.05 12.41 10.66
N ILE A 103 3.04 13.51 9.94
CA ILE A 103 4.21 14.10 9.31
C ILE A 103 4.17 15.62 9.38
N SER A 104 5.27 16.24 9.75
CA SER A 104 5.38 17.71 9.81
C SER A 104 5.68 18.35 8.44
N HIS A 105 6.34 17.61 7.54
CA HIS A 105 6.69 18.03 6.18
C HIS A 105 6.56 16.85 5.21
N TRP A 106 6.60 17.08 3.90
CA TRP A 106 6.65 16.03 2.88
C TRP A 106 8.11 15.64 2.54
N PRO A 107 8.77 14.72 3.28
CA PRO A 107 10.13 14.33 2.91
C PRO A 107 10.14 13.58 1.58
N LYS A 108 11.20 13.78 0.77
CA LYS A 108 11.40 13.07 -0.50
C LYS A 108 11.23 11.55 -0.35
N ARG A 109 11.74 10.96 0.75
CA ARG A 109 11.62 9.52 1.05
C ARG A 109 10.17 9.04 1.16
N LEU A 110 9.25 9.89 1.60
CA LEU A 110 7.85 9.51 1.76
C LEU A 110 7.12 9.48 0.44
N LYS A 111 7.50 10.33 -0.53
CA LYS A 111 7.02 10.22 -1.91
C LYS A 111 7.33 8.83 -2.49
N THR A 112 8.56 8.35 -2.32
CA THR A 112 8.97 7.01 -2.77
C THR A 112 8.19 5.91 -2.03
N ARG A 113 7.95 6.05 -0.73
CA ARG A 113 7.17 5.08 0.05
C ARG A 113 5.72 5.01 -0.40
N ILE A 114 5.08 6.15 -0.67
CA ILE A 114 3.70 6.22 -1.16
C ILE A 114 3.61 5.58 -2.55
N SER A 115 4.52 5.90 -3.48
CA SER A 115 4.58 5.23 -4.79
C SER A 115 4.73 3.72 -4.67
N ARG A 116 5.60 3.25 -3.76
CA ARG A 116 5.79 1.81 -3.55
C ARG A 116 4.54 1.14 -2.97
N LEU A 117 3.84 1.81 -2.05
CA LEU A 117 2.60 1.33 -1.45
C LEU A 117 1.51 1.15 -2.52
N PHE A 118 1.41 2.12 -3.42
CA PHE A 118 0.52 2.12 -4.58
C PHE A 118 0.87 1.05 -5.62
N ALA A 119 2.14 0.91 -5.99
CA ALA A 119 2.58 -0.16 -6.89
C ALA A 119 2.37 -1.58 -6.33
N ARG A 120 2.04 -1.71 -5.03
CA ARG A 120 1.77 -2.97 -4.33
C ARG A 120 0.28 -3.26 -4.16
N CYS A 121 -0.61 -2.42 -4.68
CA CYS A 121 -2.04 -2.64 -4.60
C CYS A 121 -2.67 -2.77 -5.98
N SER A 122 -3.76 -3.54 -6.05
CA SER A 122 -4.55 -3.69 -7.27
C SER A 122 -5.46 -2.49 -7.51
N ARG A 123 -6.02 -1.96 -6.43
CA ARG A 123 -6.93 -0.82 -6.40
C ARG A 123 -7.03 -0.24 -4.99
N ILE A 124 -7.59 0.96 -4.93
CA ILE A 124 -8.00 1.62 -3.70
C ILE A 124 -9.54 1.68 -3.69
N GLU A 125 -10.18 1.09 -2.70
CA GLU A 125 -11.64 1.11 -2.61
C GLU A 125 -12.17 2.50 -2.30
N ARG A 126 -11.54 3.20 -1.35
CA ARG A 126 -11.96 4.53 -0.89
C ARG A 126 -10.75 5.43 -0.73
N PHE A 127 -10.72 6.54 -1.45
CA PHE A 127 -9.69 7.56 -1.34
C PHE A 127 -10.31 8.87 -0.88
N TYR A 128 -9.89 9.34 0.29
CA TYR A 128 -10.36 10.58 0.89
C TYR A 128 -9.25 11.63 0.94
N VAL A 129 -9.55 12.84 0.46
CA VAL A 129 -8.59 13.94 0.46
C VAL A 129 -9.24 15.19 1.04
N ASP A 130 -8.57 15.86 1.98
CA ASP A 130 -9.14 17.09 2.55
C ASP A 130 -9.21 18.23 1.54
N ASN A 131 -8.21 18.38 0.66
CA ASN A 131 -8.17 19.46 -0.32
C ASN A 131 -7.54 19.03 -1.66
N ILE A 132 -7.78 19.80 -2.72
CA ILE A 132 -7.31 19.48 -4.08
C ILE A 132 -5.77 19.52 -4.22
N PHE A 133 -5.09 20.37 -3.44
CA PHE A 133 -3.63 20.46 -3.48
C PHE A 133 -2.97 19.16 -2.99
N ASN A 134 -3.51 18.55 -1.92
CA ASN A 134 -3.06 17.26 -1.42
C ASN A 134 -3.25 16.16 -2.46
N PHE A 135 -4.35 16.21 -3.22
CA PHE A 135 -4.60 15.26 -4.30
C PHE A 135 -3.54 15.38 -5.40
N GLU A 136 -3.22 16.58 -5.89
CA GLU A 136 -2.24 16.76 -6.96
C GLU A 136 -0.83 16.28 -6.61
N VAL A 137 -0.43 16.41 -5.34
CA VAL A 137 0.88 15.92 -4.88
C VAL A 137 1.00 14.40 -5.06
N ILE A 138 -0.13 13.70 -5.00
CA ILE A 138 -0.17 12.24 -4.91
C ILE A 138 -0.73 11.58 -6.15
N ARG A 139 -1.58 12.27 -6.91
CA ARG A 139 -2.07 11.84 -8.22
C ARG A 139 -0.93 11.40 -9.14
N ARG A 140 0.16 12.18 -9.18
CA ARG A 140 1.38 11.87 -9.97
C ARG A 140 2.13 10.60 -9.53
N ARG A 141 1.69 9.96 -8.45
CA ARG A 141 2.31 8.77 -7.84
C ARG A 141 1.39 7.55 -7.89
N MET A 142 0.15 7.74 -8.34
CA MET A 142 -0.88 6.73 -8.44
C MET A 142 -1.00 6.15 -9.86
N ASP A 143 0.01 6.34 -10.70
CA ASP A 143 -0.05 5.98 -12.12
C ASP A 143 -0.68 4.60 -12.33
N TYR A 144 -1.82 4.58 -13.04
CA TYR A 144 -2.61 3.41 -13.39
C TYR A 144 -3.38 2.70 -12.26
N ILE A 145 -3.45 3.27 -11.06
CA ILE A 145 -4.26 2.70 -9.97
C ILE A 145 -5.73 3.02 -10.16
N ILE A 146 -6.53 1.96 -10.04
CA ILE A 146 -7.98 2.07 -10.00
C ILE A 146 -8.40 2.58 -8.63
N ILE A 147 -9.08 3.73 -8.60
CA ILE A 147 -9.75 4.27 -7.42
C ILE A 147 -11.24 4.04 -7.62
N HIS A 148 -11.86 3.25 -6.76
CA HIS A 148 -13.29 2.94 -6.88
C HIS A 148 -14.16 4.10 -6.41
N GLU A 149 -13.78 4.72 -5.29
CA GLU A 149 -14.47 5.88 -4.75
C GLU A 149 -13.46 6.96 -4.35
N LEU A 150 -13.61 8.17 -4.89
CA LEU A 150 -12.83 9.36 -4.52
C LEU A 150 -13.77 10.38 -3.89
N ARG A 151 -13.47 10.85 -2.66
CA ARG A 151 -14.21 11.97 -2.04
C ARG A 151 -13.26 13.05 -1.51
N PHE A 152 -13.72 14.28 -1.61
CA PHE A 152 -13.11 15.44 -0.96
C PHE A 152 -13.84 15.71 0.35
N LEU A 153 -13.11 15.76 1.46
CA LEU A 153 -13.71 15.88 2.81
C LEU A 153 -14.03 17.33 3.19
N ASP A 154 -13.24 18.30 2.72
CA ASP A 154 -13.48 19.72 2.95
C ASP A 154 -13.96 20.38 1.65
N LEU A 155 -15.22 20.10 1.28
CA LEU A 155 -15.99 20.97 0.39
C LEU A 155 -16.78 21.96 1.25
N LYS A 156 -16.12 22.67 2.17
CA LYS A 156 -16.70 23.95 2.64
C LYS A 156 -16.97 24.74 1.38
N SER A 157 -18.24 25.09 1.21
CA SER A 157 -18.82 25.57 -0.03
C SER A 157 -17.91 26.61 -0.67
N LEU A 158 -17.58 26.37 -1.94
CA LEU A 158 -17.13 27.42 -2.85
C LEU A 158 -18.31 28.37 -3.04
N ASP A 159 -18.59 29.18 -2.02
CA ASP A 159 -19.39 30.40 -2.10
C ASP A 159 -18.45 31.60 -2.24
#